data_AF-A0A5K7X0U2-F1
#
_entry.id   AF-A0A5K7X0U2-F1
#
_cell.length_a   1.000
_cell.length_b   1.000
_cell.length_c   1.000
_cell.angle_alpha   90.00
_cell.angle_beta   90.00
_cell.angle_gamma   90.00
#
_symmetry.space_group_name_H-M   'P 1'
#
loop_
_entity.id
_entity.type
_entity.pdbx_description
1 polymer ?
#
loop_
_entity_poly.entity_id
_entity_poly.type
_entity_poly.pdbx_seq_one_letter_code
_entity_poly.pdbx_strand_id
1 'polypeptide(L)'
;MINDLSRDPLDYGAVILDANRALLYQLHLDPRMDYYVYHICSVGNERTEYSNLSLHNHLNLFKNFLLKTFPPDHKVKLIRSINKNGKQAIVTNCPISDLEKLSDFITVDSSLFIPGTPVEIINNKFLNVLEKSEG
;
A
#
# COMPACT_ATOMS: atom_id res chain seq x y z
N MET A 1 10.70 3.01 2.91
CA MET A 1 9.23 3.23 2.87
C MET A 1 8.65 3.71 4.19
N ILE A 2 8.70 2.94 5.30
CA ILE A 2 8.08 3.36 6.58
C ILE A 2 8.70 4.67 7.11
N ASN A 3 10.03 4.75 7.19
CA ASN A 3 10.71 5.97 7.66
C ASN A 3 10.61 7.16 6.68
N ASP A 4 10.26 6.89 5.41
CA ASP A 4 10.08 7.92 4.39
C ASP A 4 8.68 8.55 4.45
N LEU A 5 7.79 7.98 5.29
CA LEU A 5 6.46 8.47 5.56
C LEU A 5 6.45 9.11 6.94
N SER A 6 5.95 10.34 7.04
CA SER A 6 5.65 10.99 8.33
C SER A 6 4.38 10.38 8.95
N ARG A 7 4.36 9.06 9.15
CA ARG A 7 3.18 8.32 9.60
C ARG A 7 3.60 7.14 10.48
N ASP A 8 3.03 7.06 11.68
CA ASP A 8 3.32 6.00 12.63
C ASP A 8 2.52 4.73 12.30
N PRO A 9 3.16 3.60 11.99
CA PRO A 9 2.47 2.33 11.74
C PRO A 9 1.57 1.86 12.88
N LEU A 10 1.87 2.23 14.13
CA LEU A 10 1.13 1.81 15.32
C LEU A 10 -0.17 2.59 15.51
N ASP A 11 -0.18 3.87 15.16
CA ASP A 11 -1.36 4.73 15.28
C ASP A 11 -2.43 4.40 14.23
N TYR A 12 -1.99 3.98 13.03
CA TYR A 12 -2.89 3.76 11.89
C TYR A 12 -3.16 2.28 11.60
N GLY A 13 -2.46 1.37 12.29
CA GLY A 13 -2.40 -0.05 11.91
C GLY A 13 -1.67 -0.23 10.58
N ALA A 14 -0.84 -1.26 10.48
CA ALA A 14 0.03 -1.45 9.32
C ALA A 14 0.05 -2.89 8.83
N VAL A 15 -0.07 -3.04 7.52
CA VAL A 15 0.03 -4.32 6.81
C VAL A 15 1.13 -4.24 5.76
N ILE A 16 2.11 -5.14 5.85
CA ILE A 16 3.11 -5.33 4.80
C ILE A 16 2.61 -6.41 3.85
N LEU A 17 2.61 -6.09 2.56
CA LEU A 17 1.98 -6.92 1.54
C LEU A 17 2.86 -7.02 0.30
N ASP A 18 2.86 -8.21 -0.31
CA ASP A 18 3.37 -8.40 -1.66
C ASP A 18 2.20 -8.30 -2.67
N ALA A 19 2.37 -7.53 -3.74
CA ALA A 19 1.30 -7.30 -4.72
C ALA A 19 0.77 -8.60 -5.36
N ASN A 20 1.65 -9.54 -5.68
CA ASN A 20 1.29 -10.80 -6.32
C ASN A 20 0.61 -11.76 -5.35
N ARG A 21 1.08 -11.84 -4.10
CA ARG A 21 0.41 -12.62 -3.05
C ARG A 21 -0.99 -12.10 -2.79
N ALA A 22 -1.18 -10.77 -2.78
CA ALA A 22 -2.50 -10.16 -2.61
C ALA A 22 -3.49 -10.63 -3.67
N LEU A 23 -3.05 -10.60 -4.94
CA LEU A 23 -3.84 -11.02 -6.09
C LEU A 23 -4.10 -12.52 -6.09
N LEU A 24 -3.06 -13.33 -5.89
CA LEU A 24 -3.13 -14.80 -5.95
C LEU A 24 -4.07 -15.37 -4.90
N TYR A 25 -4.04 -14.82 -3.68
CA TYR A 25 -4.88 -15.29 -2.57
C TYR A 25 -6.17 -14.48 -2.39
N GLN A 26 -6.41 -13.48 -3.25
CA GLN A 26 -7.56 -12.59 -3.17
C GLN A 26 -7.79 -12.06 -1.74
N LEU A 27 -6.73 -11.52 -1.14
CA LEU A 27 -6.78 -11.07 0.24
C LEU A 27 -7.86 -9.99 0.43
N HIS A 28 -8.62 -10.09 1.51
CA HIS A 28 -9.58 -9.07 1.89
C HIS A 28 -8.85 -7.96 2.64
N LEU A 29 -8.83 -6.76 2.06
CA LEU A 29 -8.21 -5.60 2.68
C LEU A 29 -9.20 -4.93 3.63
N ASP A 30 -8.75 -4.61 4.84
CA ASP A 30 -9.40 -3.69 5.76
C ASP A 30 -9.04 -2.24 5.38
N PRO A 31 -9.99 -1.38 4.96
CA PRO A 31 -9.70 -0.01 4.55
C PRO A 31 -9.21 0.88 5.69
N ARG A 32 -9.29 0.43 6.95
CA ARG A 32 -8.87 1.19 8.13
C ARG A 32 -7.36 1.15 8.37
N MET A 33 -6.66 0.18 7.79
CA MET A 33 -5.23 -0.02 7.97
C MET A 33 -4.42 0.60 6.83
N ASP A 34 -3.19 1.00 7.14
CA ASP A 34 -2.20 1.34 6.13
C ASP A 34 -1.62 0.09 5.48
N TYR A 35 -1.38 0.14 4.17
CA TYR A 35 -0.71 -0.93 3.42
C TYR A 35 0.61 -0.48 2.81
N TYR A 36 1.61 -1.32 3.01
CA TYR A 36 2.97 -1.19 2.55
C TYR A 36 3.22 -2.27 1.51
N VAL A 37 2.97 -1.95 0.24
CA VAL A 37 2.95 -2.92 -0.86
C VAL A 37 4.29 -2.97 -1.58
N TYR A 38 4.88 -4.15 -1.62
CA TYR A 38 6.14 -4.45 -2.30
C TYR A 38 5.91 -5.16 -3.64
N HIS A 39 6.95 -5.15 -4.48
CA HIS A 39 6.98 -5.77 -5.82
C HIS A 39 5.91 -5.24 -6.78
N ILE A 40 5.55 -3.96 -6.66
CA ILE A 40 4.68 -3.26 -7.62
C ILE A 40 5.30 -3.16 -9.03
N CYS A 41 6.61 -3.43 -9.16
CA CYS A 41 7.34 -3.48 -10.42
C CYS A 41 7.16 -4.77 -11.22
N SER A 42 6.46 -5.77 -10.69
CA SER A 42 6.28 -7.07 -11.35
C SER A 42 4.93 -7.69 -11.03
N VAL A 43 3.86 -6.89 -11.06
CA VAL A 43 2.50 -7.35 -10.79
C VAL A 43 2.07 -8.34 -11.87
N GLY A 44 1.51 -9.48 -11.46
CA GLY A 44 1.01 -10.54 -12.34
C GLY A 44 2.10 -11.43 -12.94
N ASN A 45 3.35 -11.28 -12.53
CA ASN A 45 4.48 -12.04 -13.09
C ASN A 45 5.17 -12.93 -12.05
N GLU A 46 5.72 -14.05 -12.52
CA GLU A 46 6.57 -14.95 -11.71
C GLU A 46 7.96 -14.37 -11.43
N ARG A 47 8.39 -13.39 -12.22
CA ARG A 47 9.72 -12.76 -12.13
C ARG A 47 9.68 -11.29 -12.56
N THR A 48 10.66 -10.51 -12.10
CA THR A 48 10.84 -9.11 -12.52
C THR A 48 11.59 -9.04 -13.85
N GLU A 49 11.02 -8.35 -14.84
CA GLU A 49 11.66 -8.11 -16.15
C GLU A 49 12.58 -6.88 -16.08
N TYR A 50 13.82 -7.08 -15.62
CA TYR A 50 14.77 -5.99 -15.34
C TYR A 50 15.14 -5.11 -16.55
N SER A 51 15.01 -5.63 -17.77
CA SER A 51 15.29 -4.88 -19.01
C SER A 51 14.19 -3.89 -19.36
N ASN A 52 12.94 -4.16 -18.95
CA ASN A 52 11.79 -3.29 -19.14
C ASN A 52 10.71 -3.62 -18.10
N LEU A 53 10.64 -2.83 -17.03
CA LEU A 53 9.71 -3.06 -15.92
C LEU A 53 8.24 -2.80 -16.27
N SER A 54 7.97 -2.14 -17.39
CA SER A 54 6.60 -1.97 -17.90
C SER A 54 6.14 -3.20 -18.69
N LEU A 55 7.08 -4.01 -19.18
CA LEU A 55 6.76 -5.21 -19.92
C LEU A 55 6.11 -6.24 -18.98
N HIS A 56 4.88 -6.63 -19.32
CA HIS A 56 4.05 -7.56 -18.54
C HIS A 56 3.72 -7.12 -17.12
N ASN A 57 3.97 -5.86 -16.71
CA ASN A 57 3.56 -5.42 -15.37
C ASN A 57 2.06 -5.08 -15.36
N HIS A 58 1.26 -5.98 -14.80
CA HIS A 58 -0.20 -5.94 -14.85
C HIS A 58 -0.82 -5.06 -13.76
N LEU A 59 -0.42 -3.78 -13.70
CA LEU A 59 -0.94 -2.81 -12.71
C LEU A 59 -2.46 -2.67 -12.74
N ASN A 60 -3.09 -2.87 -13.90
CA ASN A 60 -4.54 -2.89 -14.06
C ASN A 60 -5.22 -3.98 -13.19
N LEU A 61 -4.59 -5.15 -13.03
CA LEU A 61 -5.10 -6.21 -12.15
C LEU A 61 -5.05 -5.76 -10.68
N PHE A 62 -3.94 -5.14 -10.28
CA PHE A 62 -3.81 -4.63 -8.91
C PHE A 62 -4.76 -3.48 -8.62
N LYS A 63 -4.95 -2.55 -9.58
CA LYS A 63 -5.99 -1.52 -9.50
C LYS A 63 -7.38 -2.13 -9.27
N ASN A 64 -7.78 -3.09 -10.08
CA ASN A 64 -9.08 -3.75 -9.94
C ASN A 64 -9.23 -4.45 -8.59
N PHE A 65 -8.13 -5.00 -8.05
CA PHE A 65 -8.11 -5.55 -6.69
C PHE A 65 -8.32 -4.48 -5.62
N LEU A 66 -7.61 -3.35 -5.68
CA LEU A 66 -7.77 -2.26 -4.72
C LEU A 66 -9.17 -1.63 -4.75
N LEU A 67 -9.76 -1.49 -5.94
CA LEU A 67 -11.11 -0.93 -6.13
C LEU A 67 -12.23 -1.76 -5.50
N LYS A 68 -11.95 -3.00 -5.06
CA LYS A 68 -12.92 -3.80 -4.28
C LYS A 68 -13.08 -3.29 -2.85
N THR A 69 -12.08 -2.57 -2.33
CA THR A 69 -12.05 -2.09 -0.95
C THR A 69 -12.06 -0.57 -0.86
N PHE A 70 -11.35 0.11 -1.76
CA PHE A 70 -11.15 1.56 -1.71
C PHE A 70 -11.89 2.26 -2.86
N PRO A 71 -12.38 3.50 -2.66
CA PRO A 71 -13.02 4.26 -3.72
C PRO A 71 -12.01 4.67 -4.82
N PRO A 72 -12.46 4.95 -6.06
CA PRO A 72 -11.56 5.23 -7.17
C PRO A 72 -10.65 6.44 -6.99
N ASP A 73 -11.10 7.45 -6.25
CA ASP A 73 -10.38 8.69 -5.96
C ASP A 73 -9.39 8.58 -4.79
N HIS A 74 -9.42 7.45 -4.05
CA HIS A 74 -8.51 7.18 -2.94
C HIS A 74 -7.06 7.33 -3.39
N LYS A 75 -6.29 8.15 -2.66
CA LYS A 75 -4.92 8.50 -3.06
C LYS A 75 -3.93 7.47 -2.54
N VAL A 76 -3.14 6.91 -3.46
CA VAL A 76 -1.99 6.06 -3.17
C VAL A 76 -0.69 6.80 -3.45
N LYS A 77 0.40 6.32 -2.86
CA LYS A 77 1.73 6.91 -3.01
C LYS A 77 2.70 5.88 -3.55
N LEU A 78 3.27 6.14 -4.72
CA LEU A 78 4.47 5.43 -5.15
C LEU A 78 5.67 6.03 -4.42
N ILE A 79 6.43 5.19 -3.73
CA ILE A 79 7.58 5.60 -2.94
C ILE A 79 8.81 4.91 -3.50
N ARG A 80 9.83 5.70 -3.80
CA ARG A 80 11.18 5.22 -4.10
C ARG A 80 12.07 5.63 -2.95
N SER A 81 12.48 4.64 -2.16
CA SER A 81 13.25 4.87 -0.93
C SER A 81 14.68 5.34 -1.27
N ILE A 82 15.30 6.05 -0.33
CA ILE A 82 16.62 6.65 -0.51
C ILE A 82 17.69 5.56 -0.63
N ASN A 83 18.43 5.55 -1.73
CA ASN A 83 19.69 4.80 -1.83
C ASN A 83 20.82 5.57 -1.11
N LYS A 84 21.89 4.87 -0.68
CA LYS A 84 23.02 5.31 0.19
C LYS A 84 23.66 6.70 -0.09
N ASN A 85 23.28 7.41 -1.15
CA ASN A 85 23.80 8.71 -1.58
C ASN A 85 22.96 9.91 -1.08
N GLY A 86 22.01 9.71 -0.16
CA GLY A 86 21.35 10.82 0.56
C GLY A 86 20.36 11.67 -0.25
N LYS A 87 19.89 11.20 -1.42
CA LYS A 87 18.82 11.88 -2.17
C LYS A 87 17.46 11.63 -1.52
N GLN A 88 16.64 12.68 -1.36
CA GLN A 88 15.30 12.61 -0.77
C GLN A 88 14.41 11.56 -1.49
N ALA A 89 13.58 10.84 -0.72
CA ALA A 89 12.66 9.85 -1.27
C ALA A 89 11.74 10.50 -2.30
N ILE A 90 11.55 9.85 -3.44
CA ILE A 90 10.62 10.33 -4.47
C ILE A 90 9.25 9.77 -4.14
N VAL A 91 8.28 10.66 -3.95
CA VAL A 91 6.89 10.33 -3.64
C VAL A 91 5.99 10.85 -4.76
N THR A 92 5.34 9.94 -5.48
CA THR A 92 4.36 10.28 -6.51
C THR A 92 2.97 9.89 -6.01
N ASN A 93 2.06 10.88 -5.88
CA ASN A 93 0.67 10.65 -5.47
C ASN A 93 -0.22 10.42 -6.69
N CYS A 94 -1.12 9.46 -6.62
CA CYS A 94 -2.04 9.11 -7.70
C CYS A 94 -3.37 8.58 -7.13
N PRO A 95 -4.55 8.89 -7.70
CA PRO A 95 -5.76 8.15 -7.36
C PRO A 95 -5.68 6.70 -7.86
N ILE A 96 -6.37 5.76 -7.21
CA ILE A 96 -6.43 4.36 -7.66
C ILE A 96 -6.97 4.25 -9.09
N SER A 97 -7.91 5.12 -9.49
CA SER A 97 -8.45 5.17 -10.85
C SER A 97 -7.38 5.36 -11.93
N ASP A 98 -6.24 5.93 -11.58
CA ASP A 98 -5.14 6.27 -12.48
C ASP A 98 -3.87 5.45 -12.22
N LEU A 99 -3.96 4.35 -11.44
CA LEU A 99 -2.80 3.58 -10.99
C LEU A 99 -1.86 3.17 -12.13
N GLU A 100 -2.40 2.86 -13.31
CA GLU A 100 -1.60 2.47 -14.48
C GLU A 100 -0.65 3.58 -14.94
N LYS A 101 -0.97 4.87 -14.70
CA LYS A 101 -0.10 6.00 -15.04
C LYS A 101 1.19 6.02 -14.22
N LEU A 102 1.28 5.20 -13.16
CA LEU A 102 2.51 5.06 -12.38
C LEU A 102 3.58 4.23 -13.10
N SER A 103 3.24 3.52 -14.20
CA SER A 103 4.19 2.68 -14.94
C SER A 103 5.52 3.36 -15.22
N ASP A 104 5.46 4.63 -15.62
CA ASP A 104 6.62 5.41 -16.07
C ASP A 104 7.56 5.82 -14.92
N PHE A 105 7.09 5.69 -13.68
CA PHE A 105 7.82 6.06 -12.47
C PHE A 105 8.30 4.85 -11.66
N ILE A 106 7.84 3.65 -12.01
CA ILE A 106 8.14 2.43 -11.27
C ILE A 106 9.54 1.93 -11.61
N THR A 107 10.29 1.63 -10.55
CA THR A 107 11.60 1.00 -10.59
C THR A 107 11.62 -0.23 -9.68
N VAL A 108 12.70 -1.00 -9.70
CA VAL A 108 12.83 -2.22 -8.87
C VAL A 108 12.75 -1.96 -7.37
N ASP A 109 13.13 -0.75 -6.93
CA ASP A 109 13.09 -0.26 -5.55
C ASP A 109 11.80 0.52 -5.22
N SER A 110 10.82 0.53 -6.13
CA SER A 110 9.52 1.13 -5.88
C SER A 110 8.66 0.29 -4.95
N SER A 111 7.97 0.96 -4.04
CA SER A 111 6.90 0.40 -3.22
C SER A 111 5.66 1.28 -3.36
N LEU A 112 4.48 0.70 -3.17
CA LEU A 112 3.23 1.44 -3.14
C LEU A 112 2.72 1.50 -1.71
N PHE A 113 2.48 2.71 -1.23
CA PHE A 113 1.81 2.95 0.04
C PHE A 113 0.36 3.32 -0.19
N ILE A 114 -0.54 2.65 0.54
CA ILE A 114 -1.97 2.89 0.50
C ILE A 114 -2.36 3.33 1.92
N PRO A 115 -2.68 4.62 2.13
CA PRO A 115 -3.12 5.06 3.44
C PRO A 115 -4.48 4.43 3.77
N GLY A 116 -4.62 3.94 4.99
CA GLY A 116 -5.92 3.62 5.55
C GLY A 116 -6.75 4.87 5.74
N THR A 117 -8.07 4.70 5.71
CA THR A 117 -9.04 5.70 6.14
C THR A 117 -9.33 5.45 7.60
N PRO A 118 -8.83 6.29 8.53
CA PRO A 118 -9.05 6.08 9.95
C PRO A 118 -10.56 6.10 10.24
N VAL A 119 -10.99 5.19 11.09
CA VAL A 119 -12.36 5.16 11.57
C VAL A 119 -12.30 5.19 13.10
N GLU A 120 -12.79 6.28 13.69
CA GLU A 120 -12.88 6.46 15.14
C GLU A 120 -14.05 5.67 15.74
N ILE A 121 -14.14 4.38 15.44
CA ILE A 121 -15.14 3.51 16.08
C ILE A 121 -14.47 2.81 17.25
N ILE A 122 -14.65 3.38 18.44
CA ILE A 122 -14.27 2.75 19.71
C ILE A 122 -15.34 1.71 20.08
N ASN A 123 -14.91 0.48 20.36
CA ASN A 123 -15.81 -0.53 20.92
C ASN A 123 -16.03 -0.23 22.41
N ASN A 124 -17.00 0.64 22.71
CA ASN A 124 -17.33 1.03 24.08
C ASN A 124 -17.73 -0.16 24.97
N LYS A 125 -18.32 -1.22 24.39
CA LYS A 125 -18.63 -2.42 25.17
C LYS A 125 -17.37 -3.11 25.67
N PHE A 126 -16.36 -3.22 24.82
CA PHE A 126 -15.07 -3.79 25.19
C PHE A 126 -14.29 -2.87 26.12
N LEU A 127 -14.30 -1.56 25.88
CA LEU A 127 -13.67 -0.57 26.75
C LEU A 127 -14.19 -0.68 28.19
N ASN A 128 -15.52 -0.77 28.35
CA ASN A 128 -16.15 -0.94 29.65
C ASN A 128 -15.79 -2.27 30.36
N VAL A 129 -15.36 -3.30 29.62
CA VAL A 129 -14.83 -4.53 30.23
C VAL A 129 -13.44 -4.28 30.81
N LEU A 130 -12.57 -3.58 30.07
CA LEU A 130 -11.22 -3.25 30.52
C LEU A 130 -11.24 -2.40 31.80
N GLU A 131 -12.07 -1.35 31.84
CA GLU A 131 -12.18 -0.46 33.00
C GLU A 131 -12.70 -1.16 34.27
N LYS A 132 -13.57 -2.18 34.11
CA LYS A 132 -14.08 -2.97 35.23
C LYS A 132 -13.12 -4.06 35.72
N SER A 133 -12.07 -4.35 34.96
CA SER A 133 -11.08 -5.37 35.31
C SER A 133 -10.01 -4.86 36.28
N GLU A 134 -9.96 -3.54 36.51
CA GLU A 134 -8.97 -2.87 37.36
C GLU A 134 -9.50 -2.51 38.77
N GLY A 135 -10.72 -2.94 39.13
CA GLY A 135 -11.33 -2.72 40.46
C GLY A 135 -11.57 -4.02 41.22
#